data_AF-A0A2G9N0U1-F1
#
_entry.id   AF-A0A2G9N0U1-F1
#
_cell.length_a   1.000
_cell.length_b   1.000
_cell.length_c   1.000
_cell.angle_alpha   90.00
_cell.angle_beta   90.00
_cell.angle_gamma   90.00
#
_symmetry.space_group_name_H-M   'P 1'
#
loop_
_entity.id
_entity.type
_entity.pdbx_description
1 polymer ?
#
loop_
_entity_poly.entity_id
_entity_poly.type
_entity_poly.pdbx_seq_one_letter_code
_entity_poly.pdbx_strand_id
1 'polypeptide(L)'
;MNSKGFTLFTALVAFILISLSILLVNSMVSSERNNFEIISDISEQQEMQAIADLTRADALQVFNFGIRYSIESFSKEDNRVPIGEPDNPYILFATNSDWDSLQENFIAEKFGIGTGDSDPGPFATLTASHMTNLLSRAESIRGFEIELAEQRREVLARGLQRTLNGSSSSSDFLELVNCDSGNYSDCVGTFYVTLDLSRGSITDSDYEDFPQISVTNNLTERTLREPILPRGKFRIYVPVRLFKALAGARAVGFASGDGVLDDSLWDDIDALPDQSAMESRLDSQVSTLVSNNNLEADDDGFYLESYKVFVLTDSDNKLLRYDVDLIFKEDNPKYRVESVNIENKYMITLRRNRA
;
A
#
# COMPACT_ATOMS: atom_id res chain seq x y z
N MET A 1 -3.71 -19.74 97.33
CA MET A 1 -4.00 -19.40 95.91
C MET A 1 -3.70 -20.64 95.06
N ASN A 2 -4.68 -21.11 94.28
CA ASN A 2 -4.62 -22.39 93.56
C ASN A 2 -3.64 -22.31 92.37
N SER A 3 -2.41 -22.80 92.54
CA SER A 3 -1.38 -22.86 91.48
C SER A 3 -1.88 -23.60 90.23
N LYS A 4 -2.73 -24.62 90.40
CA LYS A 4 -3.35 -25.38 89.31
C LYS A 4 -4.22 -24.54 88.37
N GLY A 5 -4.96 -23.56 88.91
CA GLY A 5 -5.83 -22.68 88.11
C GLY A 5 -5.04 -21.67 87.27
N PHE A 6 -3.91 -21.19 87.80
CA PHE A 6 -3.00 -20.30 87.07
C PHE A 6 -2.34 -21.02 85.89
N THR A 7 -1.84 -22.26 86.08
CA THR A 7 -1.27 -23.08 85.00
C THR A 7 -2.30 -23.45 83.92
N LEU A 8 -3.56 -23.67 84.28
CA LEU A 8 -4.63 -23.93 83.30
C LEU A 8 -4.96 -22.68 82.47
N PHE A 9 -4.97 -21.51 83.08
CA PHE A 9 -5.16 -20.24 82.38
C PHE A 9 -3.99 -19.92 81.43
N THR A 10 -2.74 -20.11 81.88
CA THR A 10 -1.57 -19.91 81.00
C THR A 10 -1.56 -20.90 79.84
N ALA A 11 -1.94 -22.17 80.07
CA ALA A 11 -2.06 -23.16 79.01
C ALA A 11 -3.16 -22.81 77.99
N LEU A 12 -4.30 -22.28 78.45
CA LEU A 12 -5.39 -21.84 77.56
C LEU A 12 -5.00 -20.61 76.73
N VAL A 13 -4.34 -19.62 77.34
CA VAL A 13 -3.82 -18.44 76.64
C VAL A 13 -2.74 -18.85 75.62
N ALA A 14 -1.84 -19.76 75.98
CA ALA A 14 -0.86 -20.32 75.06
C ALA A 14 -1.51 -21.06 73.90
N PHE A 15 -2.56 -21.84 74.16
CA PHE A 15 -3.31 -22.55 73.12
C PHE A 15 -4.02 -21.59 72.14
N ILE A 16 -4.63 -20.52 72.67
CA ILE A 16 -5.25 -19.46 71.87
C ILE A 16 -4.18 -18.77 71.01
N LEU A 17 -3.02 -18.41 71.58
CA LEU A 17 -1.92 -17.77 70.85
C LEU A 17 -1.36 -18.67 69.73
N ILE A 18 -1.23 -19.98 69.98
CA ILE A 18 -0.82 -20.94 68.96
C ILE A 18 -1.86 -21.02 67.84
N SER A 19 -3.15 -21.10 68.18
CA SER A 19 -4.24 -21.13 67.20
C SER A 19 -4.28 -19.86 66.34
N LEU A 20 -4.12 -18.69 66.96
CA LEU A 20 -4.07 -17.40 66.28
C LEU A 20 -2.85 -17.31 65.35
N SER A 21 -1.70 -17.84 65.78
CA SER A 21 -0.49 -17.89 64.96
C SER A 21 -0.66 -18.80 63.74
N ILE A 22 -1.32 -19.96 63.89
CA ILE A 22 -1.63 -20.88 62.78
C ILE A 22 -2.58 -20.22 61.78
N LEU A 23 -3.60 -19.51 62.25
CA LEU A 23 -4.52 -18.74 61.40
C LEU A 23 -3.78 -17.67 60.60
N LEU A 24 -2.84 -16.95 61.24
CA LEU A 24 -2.03 -15.92 60.61
C LEU A 24 -1.11 -16.50 59.54
N VAL A 25 -0.43 -17.62 59.82
CA VAL A 25 0.40 -18.33 58.84
C VAL A 25 -0.43 -18.83 57.67
N ASN A 26 -1.59 -19.45 57.92
CA ASN A 26 -2.47 -19.92 56.85
C ASN A 26 -2.97 -18.77 55.97
N SER A 27 -3.34 -17.63 56.58
CA SER A 27 -3.74 -16.45 55.83
C SER A 27 -2.60 -15.87 55.01
N MET A 28 -1.38 -15.87 55.55
CA MET A 28 -0.18 -15.39 54.86
C MET A 28 0.20 -16.29 53.68
N VAL A 29 0.18 -17.61 53.85
CA VAL A 29 0.45 -18.59 52.78
C VAL A 29 -0.60 -18.49 51.67
N SER A 30 -1.87 -18.32 52.04
CA SER A 30 -2.95 -18.12 51.05
C SER A 30 -2.74 -16.83 50.25
N SER A 31 -2.39 -15.73 50.92
CA SER A 31 -2.10 -14.45 50.27
C SER A 31 -0.87 -14.53 49.38
N GLU A 32 0.18 -15.24 49.78
CA GLU A 32 1.41 -15.41 49.00
C GLU A 32 1.14 -16.21 47.72
N ARG A 33 0.35 -17.29 47.80
CA ARG A 33 -0.06 -18.06 46.61
C ARG A 33 -0.88 -17.23 45.64
N ASN A 34 -1.88 -16.49 46.13
CA ASN A 34 -2.70 -15.63 45.29
C ASN A 34 -1.87 -14.52 44.62
N ASN A 35 -0.93 -13.92 45.37
CA ASN A 35 -0.03 -12.91 44.81
C ASN A 35 0.94 -13.52 43.77
N PHE A 36 1.43 -14.74 44.00
CA PHE A 36 2.29 -15.44 43.04
C PHE A 36 1.54 -15.77 41.74
N GLU A 37 0.29 -16.24 41.84
CA GLU A 37 -0.58 -16.48 40.66
C GLU A 37 -0.82 -15.19 39.88
N ILE A 38 -1.17 -14.09 40.56
CA ILE A 38 -1.34 -12.78 39.91
C ILE A 38 -0.05 -12.30 39.24
N ILE A 39 1.12 -12.45 39.88
CA ILE A 39 2.41 -12.05 39.31
C ILE A 39 2.75 -12.91 38.08
N SER A 40 2.51 -14.22 38.16
CA SER A 40 2.72 -15.14 37.04
C SER A 40 1.84 -14.77 35.85
N ASP A 41 0.55 -14.50 36.10
CA ASP A 41 -0.40 -14.07 35.08
C ASP A 41 0.00 -12.75 34.42
N ILE A 42 0.44 -11.76 35.22
CA ILE A 42 0.91 -10.47 34.69
C ILE A 42 2.19 -10.66 33.86
N SER A 43 3.13 -11.47 34.34
CA SER A 43 4.37 -11.76 33.63
C SER A 43 4.09 -12.43 32.29
N GLU A 44 3.21 -13.44 32.28
CA GLU A 44 2.79 -14.14 31.08
C GLU A 44 2.09 -13.19 30.09
N GLN A 45 1.18 -12.35 30.58
CA GLN A 45 0.50 -11.36 29.75
C GLN A 45 1.46 -10.35 29.13
N GLN A 46 2.48 -9.91 29.88
CA GLN A 46 3.52 -9.01 29.37
C GLN A 46 4.37 -9.68 28.29
N GLU A 47 4.71 -10.97 28.45
CA GLU A 47 5.44 -11.73 27.43
C GLU A 47 4.61 -11.91 26.15
N MET A 48 3.34 -12.29 26.28
CA MET A 48 2.43 -12.39 25.13
C MET A 48 2.28 -11.05 24.42
N GLN A 49 2.14 -9.94 25.16
CA GLN A 49 2.05 -8.60 24.58
C GLN A 49 3.33 -8.23 23.81
N ALA A 50 4.51 -8.52 24.38
CA ALA A 50 5.78 -8.22 23.73
C ALA A 50 5.95 -9.02 22.42
N ILE A 51 5.53 -10.29 22.40
CA ILE A 51 5.54 -11.13 21.19
C ILE A 51 4.54 -10.60 20.15
N ALA A 52 3.33 -10.22 20.59
CA ALA A 52 2.31 -9.64 19.71
C ALA A 52 2.80 -8.32 19.09
N ASP A 53 3.43 -7.44 19.87
CA ASP A 53 3.96 -6.17 19.40
C ASP A 53 5.09 -6.35 18.37
N LEU A 54 6.00 -7.32 18.61
CA LEU A 54 7.07 -7.66 17.67
C LEU A 54 6.49 -8.20 16.36
N THR A 55 5.59 -9.18 16.45
CA THR A 55 4.93 -9.79 15.29
C THR A 55 4.13 -8.75 14.51
N ARG A 56 3.47 -7.82 15.21
CA ARG A 56 2.73 -6.71 14.58
C ARG A 56 3.67 -5.80 13.80
N ALA A 57 4.85 -5.48 14.34
CA ALA A 57 5.83 -4.66 13.65
C ALA A 57 6.30 -5.32 12.34
N ASP A 58 6.61 -6.63 12.39
CA ASP A 58 7.00 -7.41 11.21
C ASP A 58 5.86 -7.46 10.19
N ALA A 59 4.63 -7.72 10.65
CA ALA A 59 3.44 -7.75 9.81
C ALA A 59 3.16 -6.41 9.13
N LEU A 60 3.34 -5.29 9.84
CA LEU A 60 3.22 -3.94 9.29
C LEU A 60 4.29 -3.64 8.24
N GLN A 61 5.53 -4.08 8.45
CA GLN A 61 6.59 -3.94 7.46
C GLN A 61 6.26 -4.72 6.19
N VAL A 62 5.78 -5.95 6.35
CA VAL A 62 5.33 -6.81 5.26
C VAL A 62 4.15 -6.18 4.51
N PHE A 63 3.17 -5.63 5.23
CA PHE A 63 2.04 -4.92 4.63
C PHE A 63 2.49 -3.72 3.79
N ASN A 64 3.37 -2.88 4.34
CA ASN A 64 3.94 -1.75 3.63
C ASN A 64 4.68 -2.18 2.35
N PHE A 65 5.49 -3.23 2.44
CA PHE A 65 6.19 -3.78 1.29
C PHE A 65 5.20 -4.30 0.24
N GLY A 66 4.19 -5.07 0.66
CA GLY A 66 3.17 -5.63 -0.23
C GLY A 66 2.36 -4.57 -0.97
N ILE A 67 1.97 -3.49 -0.31
CA ILE A 67 1.28 -2.37 -0.97
C ILE A 67 2.20 -1.68 -1.98
N ARG A 68 3.45 -1.40 -1.62
CA ARG A 68 4.41 -0.77 -2.54
C ARG A 68 4.66 -1.64 -3.77
N TYR A 69 4.83 -2.94 -3.56
CA TYR A 69 5.00 -3.92 -4.63
C TYR A 69 3.76 -3.99 -5.53
N SER A 70 2.55 -4.02 -4.93
CA SER A 70 1.28 -3.97 -5.66
C SER A 70 1.21 -2.74 -6.58
N ILE A 71 1.53 -1.56 -6.03
CA ILE A 71 1.49 -0.31 -6.78
C ILE A 71 2.57 -0.26 -7.87
N GLU A 72 3.77 -0.73 -7.59
CA GLU A 72 4.85 -0.81 -8.57
C GLU A 72 4.48 -1.76 -9.72
N SER A 73 3.78 -2.86 -9.44
CA SER A 73 3.34 -3.82 -10.46
C SER A 73 2.32 -3.23 -11.45
N PHE A 74 1.59 -2.17 -11.10
CA PHE A 74 0.75 -1.43 -12.06
C PHE A 74 1.54 -0.77 -13.19
N SER A 75 2.83 -0.57 -12.97
CA SER A 75 3.70 0.19 -13.86
C SER A 75 4.74 -0.68 -14.55
N LYS A 76 4.85 -1.97 -14.19
CA LYS A 76 5.88 -2.89 -14.65
C LYS A 76 5.39 -3.84 -15.75
N GLU A 77 6.32 -4.22 -16.62
CA GLU A 77 6.22 -5.28 -17.64
C GLU A 77 5.75 -6.61 -17.01
N ASP A 78 4.67 -7.21 -17.54
CA ASP A 78 4.39 -8.64 -17.33
C ASP A 78 5.30 -9.40 -18.31
N ASN A 79 5.94 -10.48 -17.85
CA ASN A 79 6.98 -11.22 -18.60
C ASN A 79 6.39 -12.02 -19.79
N ARG A 80 5.27 -11.60 -20.36
CA ARG A 80 4.50 -12.35 -21.37
C ARG A 80 4.64 -11.80 -22.78
N VAL A 81 5.15 -10.59 -22.96
CA VAL A 81 5.49 -10.01 -24.27
C VAL A 81 7.01 -9.99 -24.47
N PRO A 82 7.53 -10.15 -25.69
CA PRO A 82 8.97 -10.28 -25.91
C PRO A 82 9.74 -8.99 -25.55
N ILE A 83 10.39 -9.01 -24.39
CA ILE A 83 11.60 -8.29 -23.96
C ILE A 83 11.63 -6.79 -24.32
N GLY A 84 11.30 -5.95 -23.33
CA GLY A 84 11.76 -4.57 -23.23
C GLY A 84 10.68 -3.50 -23.33
N GLU A 85 9.40 -3.87 -23.34
CA GLU A 85 8.26 -2.96 -23.46
C GLU A 85 7.24 -3.23 -22.35
N PRO A 86 6.80 -2.21 -21.58
CA PRO A 86 5.84 -2.42 -20.50
C PRO A 86 4.46 -2.92 -21.00
N ASP A 87 3.98 -4.05 -20.48
CA ASP A 87 2.72 -4.69 -20.91
C ASP A 87 1.43 -3.89 -20.68
N ASN A 88 1.46 -2.85 -19.84
CA ASN A 88 0.31 -2.00 -19.56
C ASN A 88 0.71 -0.52 -19.60
N PRO A 89 0.77 0.10 -20.80
CA PRO A 89 0.97 1.54 -20.87
C PRO A 89 -0.16 2.27 -20.17
N TYR A 90 0.18 3.32 -19.43
CA TYR A 90 -0.83 4.27 -19.00
C TYR A 90 -1.24 5.12 -20.21
N ILE A 91 -2.52 5.07 -20.60
CA ILE A 91 -3.00 5.74 -21.81
C ILE A 91 -3.55 7.12 -21.46
N LEU A 92 -2.95 8.15 -22.02
CA LEU A 92 -3.43 9.54 -21.96
C LEU A 92 -4.21 9.85 -23.23
N PHE A 93 -5.47 10.25 -23.05
CA PHE A 93 -6.34 10.72 -24.12
C PHE A 93 -6.41 12.24 -24.14
N ALA A 94 -6.73 12.82 -25.30
CA ALA A 94 -6.94 14.27 -25.46
C ALA A 94 -7.99 14.86 -24.48
N THR A 95 -8.94 14.04 -24.02
CA THR A 95 -9.97 14.43 -23.04
C THR A 95 -9.47 14.58 -21.61
N ASN A 96 -8.26 14.08 -21.30
CA ASN A 96 -7.71 13.99 -19.95
C ASN A 96 -6.56 14.99 -19.75
N SER A 97 -6.78 16.25 -20.14
CA SER A 97 -5.73 17.30 -20.10
C SER A 97 -5.48 17.87 -18.71
N ASP A 98 -6.47 17.77 -17.83
CA ASP A 98 -6.43 18.30 -16.47
C ASP A 98 -5.68 17.36 -15.52
N TRP A 99 -4.79 17.95 -14.71
CA TRP A 99 -3.88 17.19 -13.85
C TRP A 99 -4.60 16.52 -12.69
N ASP A 100 -5.58 17.20 -12.09
CA ASP A 100 -6.37 16.66 -11.00
C ASP A 100 -7.23 15.50 -11.50
N SER A 101 -7.84 15.67 -12.68
CA SER A 101 -8.58 14.60 -13.36
C SER A 101 -7.72 13.36 -13.65
N LEU A 102 -6.43 13.53 -13.99
CA LEU A 102 -5.50 12.39 -14.18
C LEU A 102 -5.21 11.64 -12.88
N GLN A 103 -5.04 12.37 -11.77
CA GLN A 103 -4.87 11.77 -10.45
C GLN A 103 -6.13 10.99 -10.04
N GLU A 104 -7.31 11.57 -10.21
CA GLU A 104 -8.59 10.91 -9.91
C GLU A 104 -8.80 9.65 -10.76
N ASN A 105 -8.50 9.71 -12.06
CA ASN A 105 -8.59 8.55 -12.95
C ASN A 105 -7.61 7.45 -12.55
N PHE A 106 -6.36 7.80 -12.21
CA PHE A 106 -5.39 6.84 -11.70
C PHE A 106 -5.87 6.15 -10.42
N ILE A 107 -6.40 6.93 -9.48
CA ILE A 107 -6.96 6.45 -8.22
C ILE A 107 -8.12 5.47 -8.48
N ALA A 108 -9.08 5.86 -9.32
CA ALA A 108 -10.24 5.06 -9.66
C ALA A 108 -9.85 3.74 -10.35
N GLU A 109 -9.00 3.81 -11.37
CA GLU A 109 -8.59 2.65 -12.17
C GLU A 109 -7.74 1.67 -11.37
N LYS A 110 -6.72 2.16 -10.64
CA LYS A 110 -5.73 1.28 -10.02
C LYS A 110 -6.14 0.79 -8.64
N PHE A 111 -6.85 1.60 -7.85
CA PHE A 111 -7.33 1.20 -6.53
C PHE A 111 -8.76 0.66 -6.56
N GLY A 112 -9.43 0.69 -7.71
CA GLY A 112 -10.80 0.19 -7.88
C GLY A 112 -11.83 1.05 -7.14
N ILE A 113 -11.56 2.34 -6.99
CA ILE A 113 -12.48 3.23 -6.27
C ILE A 113 -13.75 3.43 -7.10
N GLY A 114 -14.90 3.19 -6.45
CA GLY A 114 -16.21 3.18 -7.11
C GLY A 114 -16.68 1.79 -7.56
N THR A 115 -15.87 0.74 -7.40
CA THR A 115 -16.40 -0.63 -7.49
C THR A 115 -17.17 -0.96 -6.21
N GLY A 116 -18.29 -1.69 -6.35
CA GLY A 116 -19.13 -2.06 -5.22
C GLY A 116 -18.45 -3.11 -4.32
N ASP A 117 -18.87 -3.17 -3.05
CA ASP A 117 -18.31 -4.08 -2.03
C ASP A 117 -18.38 -5.57 -2.39
N SER A 118 -19.18 -5.94 -3.40
CA SER A 118 -19.32 -7.32 -3.89
C SER A 118 -18.18 -7.78 -4.80
N ASP A 119 -17.41 -6.85 -5.39
CA ASP A 119 -16.30 -7.15 -6.30
C ASP A 119 -15.07 -6.31 -5.94
N PRO A 120 -14.22 -6.80 -5.00
CA PRO A 120 -13.06 -6.06 -4.56
C PRO A 120 -12.07 -5.88 -5.70
N GLY A 121 -11.60 -4.65 -5.90
CA GLY A 121 -10.69 -4.30 -6.98
C GLY A 121 -9.39 -5.11 -6.93
N PRO A 122 -8.64 -5.14 -8.05
CA PRO A 122 -7.39 -5.89 -8.17
C PRO A 122 -6.39 -5.56 -7.05
N PHE A 123 -6.29 -4.28 -6.67
CA PHE A 123 -5.42 -3.82 -5.59
C PHE A 123 -5.77 -4.45 -4.24
N ALA A 124 -7.05 -4.40 -3.85
CA ALA A 124 -7.51 -4.94 -2.57
C ALA A 124 -7.33 -6.46 -2.52
N THR A 125 -7.63 -7.15 -3.62
CA THR A 125 -7.46 -8.60 -3.76
C THR A 125 -5.99 -9.01 -3.70
N LEU A 126 -5.09 -8.32 -4.41
CA LEU A 126 -3.66 -8.61 -4.41
C LEU A 126 -3.06 -8.37 -3.02
N THR A 127 -3.38 -7.23 -2.41
CA THR A 127 -2.91 -6.87 -1.06
C THR A 127 -3.37 -7.91 -0.03
N ALA A 128 -4.65 -8.30 -0.06
CA ALA A 128 -5.17 -9.35 0.82
C ALA A 128 -4.46 -10.71 0.61
N SER A 129 -4.14 -11.05 -0.64
CA SER A 129 -3.39 -12.27 -0.96
C SER A 129 -1.96 -12.23 -0.40
N HIS A 130 -1.25 -11.11 -0.55
CA HIS A 130 0.10 -10.96 0.01
C HIS A 130 0.09 -11.05 1.54
N MET A 131 -0.86 -10.38 2.21
CA MET A 131 -0.98 -10.43 3.67
C MET A 131 -1.24 -11.85 4.18
N THR A 132 -2.20 -12.55 3.59
CA THR A 132 -2.55 -13.92 4.01
C THR A 132 -1.41 -14.92 3.77
N ASN A 133 -0.67 -14.80 2.66
CA ASN A 133 0.42 -15.71 2.33
C ASN A 133 1.70 -15.48 3.16
N LEU A 134 2.00 -14.24 3.54
CA LEU A 134 3.23 -13.92 4.27
C LEU A 134 3.08 -14.13 5.78
N LEU A 135 1.89 -13.88 6.33
CA LEU A 135 1.65 -13.99 7.77
C LEU A 135 1.30 -15.42 8.23
N SER A 136 0.92 -16.30 7.31
CA SER A 136 0.68 -17.73 7.59
C SER A 136 1.97 -18.54 7.86
N ARG A 137 3.14 -17.90 7.84
CA ARG A 137 4.45 -18.53 8.03
C ARG A 137 5.18 -18.05 9.30
N ALA A 138 4.49 -17.41 10.23
CA ALA A 138 5.11 -17.00 11.50
C ALA A 138 5.59 -18.25 12.27
N GLU A 139 6.89 -18.31 12.57
CA GLU A 139 7.45 -19.42 13.35
C GLU A 139 7.01 -19.31 14.81
N SER A 140 6.76 -20.45 15.46
CA SER A 140 6.46 -20.48 16.89
C SER A 140 7.69 -20.05 17.69
N ILE A 141 7.49 -19.18 18.68
CA ILE A 141 8.58 -18.61 19.48
C ILE A 141 8.39 -19.08 20.92
N ARG A 142 9.39 -19.80 21.47
CA ARG A 142 9.52 -20.07 22.91
C ARG A 142 8.26 -20.63 23.60
N GLY A 143 7.51 -21.52 22.95
CA GLY A 143 6.30 -22.11 23.52
C GLY A 143 5.03 -21.27 23.34
N PHE A 144 5.11 -20.19 22.57
CA PHE A 144 3.95 -19.45 22.06
C PHE A 144 3.72 -19.82 20.60
N GLU A 145 2.47 -20.13 20.28
CA GLU A 145 1.97 -20.31 18.92
C GLU A 145 1.46 -18.96 18.41
N ILE A 146 1.93 -18.57 17.22
CA ILE A 146 1.60 -17.29 16.60
C ILE A 146 0.88 -17.60 15.30
N GLU A 147 -0.37 -17.18 15.20
CA GLU A 147 -1.20 -17.40 14.03
C GLU A 147 -1.86 -16.10 13.59
N LEU A 148 -2.21 -16.02 12.30
CA LEU A 148 -3.20 -15.05 11.88
C LEU A 148 -4.56 -15.59 12.33
N ALA A 149 -5.33 -14.80 13.08
CA ALA A 149 -6.71 -15.16 13.38
C ALA A 149 -7.44 -15.45 12.05
N GLU A 150 -8.18 -16.57 12.01
CA GLU A 150 -8.81 -17.10 10.79
C GLU A 150 -9.48 -15.99 9.97
N GLN A 151 -8.82 -15.54 8.92
CA GLN A 151 -9.36 -14.53 8.01
C GLN A 151 -9.34 -15.05 6.60
N ARG A 152 -10.56 -15.20 6.08
CA ARG A 152 -10.78 -15.52 4.68
C ARG A 152 -10.32 -14.34 3.85
N ARG A 153 -9.47 -14.60 2.84
CA ARG A 153 -8.91 -13.59 1.93
C ARG A 153 -9.99 -12.66 1.37
N GLU A 154 -11.19 -13.20 1.11
CA GLU A 154 -12.33 -12.49 0.57
C GLU A 154 -12.96 -11.49 1.56
N VAL A 155 -12.87 -11.75 2.87
CA VAL A 155 -13.32 -10.80 3.91
C VAL A 155 -12.35 -9.64 3.99
N LEU A 156 -11.05 -9.93 4.02
CA LEU A 156 -9.99 -8.92 4.03
C LEU A 156 -10.02 -8.02 2.80
N ALA A 157 -10.14 -8.60 1.60
CA ALA A 157 -10.22 -7.84 0.35
C ALA A 157 -11.43 -6.89 0.36
N ARG A 158 -12.58 -7.32 0.89
CA ARG A 158 -13.77 -6.46 1.02
C ARG A 158 -13.61 -5.38 2.10
N GLY A 159 -12.96 -5.68 3.22
CA GLY A 159 -12.63 -4.68 4.24
C GLY A 159 -11.70 -3.59 3.69
N LEU A 160 -10.67 -4.00 2.95
CA LEU A 160 -9.76 -3.09 2.25
C LEU A 160 -10.50 -2.25 1.21
N GLN A 161 -11.33 -2.86 0.35
CA GLN A 161 -12.11 -2.14 -0.66
C GLN A 161 -13.04 -1.09 -0.03
N ARG A 162 -13.77 -1.44 1.04
CA ARG A 162 -14.62 -0.51 1.78
C ARG A 162 -13.84 0.66 2.34
N THR A 163 -12.66 0.38 2.91
CA THR A 163 -11.77 1.42 3.44
C THR A 163 -11.24 2.34 2.35
N LEU A 164 -10.87 1.79 1.19
CA LEU A 164 -10.41 2.55 0.03
C LEU A 164 -11.52 3.45 -0.53
N ASN A 165 -12.72 2.90 -0.72
CA ASN A 165 -13.90 3.64 -1.16
C ASN A 165 -14.30 4.74 -0.16
N GLY A 166 -14.16 4.51 1.15
CA GLY A 166 -14.41 5.54 2.16
C GLY A 166 -13.32 6.62 2.16
N SER A 167 -12.06 6.23 2.02
CA SER A 167 -10.90 7.13 2.07
C SER A 167 -10.75 7.98 0.81
N SER A 168 -11.24 7.52 -0.34
CA SER A 168 -11.10 8.21 -1.64
C SER A 168 -11.81 9.55 -1.72
N SER A 169 -12.82 9.77 -0.89
CA SER A 169 -13.52 11.05 -0.77
C SER A 169 -12.70 12.11 -0.04
N SER A 170 -11.59 11.72 0.61
CA SER A 170 -10.69 12.64 1.28
C SER A 170 -9.63 13.16 0.31
N SER A 171 -9.36 14.47 0.35
CA SER A 171 -8.25 15.11 -0.35
C SER A 171 -6.87 14.55 0.02
N ASP A 172 -6.80 13.80 1.12
CA ASP A 172 -5.55 13.25 1.66
C ASP A 172 -5.25 11.83 1.14
N PHE A 173 -6.12 11.23 0.32
CA PHE A 173 -5.95 9.83 -0.11
C PHE A 173 -4.67 9.64 -0.92
N LEU A 174 -4.43 10.51 -1.90
CA LEU A 174 -3.23 10.54 -2.71
C LEU A 174 -2.56 11.91 -2.54
N GLU A 175 -1.33 11.93 -2.04
CA GLU A 175 -0.54 13.15 -1.89
C GLU A 175 0.73 13.01 -2.74
N LEU A 176 0.80 13.74 -3.84
CA LEU A 176 1.98 13.75 -4.71
C LEU A 176 3.09 14.62 -4.12
N VAL A 177 4.34 14.15 -4.18
CA VAL A 177 5.48 14.90 -3.67
C VAL A 177 5.99 15.85 -4.76
N ASN A 178 5.81 17.15 -4.52
CA ASN A 178 6.26 18.24 -5.39
C ASN A 178 5.70 18.18 -6.83
N CYS A 179 4.49 17.68 -7.05
CA CYS A 179 3.90 17.58 -8.39
C CYS A 179 2.53 18.28 -8.50
N ASP A 180 2.34 19.41 -7.81
CA ASP A 180 1.02 20.03 -7.61
C ASP A 180 0.32 20.49 -8.90
N SER A 181 1.06 20.67 -10.00
CA SER A 181 0.53 21.12 -11.31
C SER A 181 0.90 20.21 -12.49
N GLY A 182 1.49 19.06 -12.20
CA GLY A 182 2.03 18.16 -13.24
C GLY A 182 3.17 18.79 -14.05
N ASN A 183 3.92 19.74 -13.47
CA ASN A 183 5.13 20.27 -14.08
C ASN A 183 6.28 19.25 -13.95
N TYR A 184 6.83 18.80 -15.08
CA TYR A 184 7.90 17.80 -15.10
C TYR A 184 9.16 18.25 -14.33
N SER A 185 9.59 19.51 -14.48
CA SER A 185 10.86 19.99 -13.89
C SER A 185 10.87 20.02 -12.36
N ASP A 186 9.70 20.21 -11.77
CA ASP A 186 9.55 20.38 -10.32
C ASP A 186 9.07 19.08 -9.66
N CYS A 187 8.62 18.11 -10.47
CA CYS A 187 7.98 16.88 -10.04
C CYS A 187 8.98 15.79 -9.64
N VAL A 188 8.91 15.37 -8.37
CA VAL A 188 9.65 14.21 -7.88
C VAL A 188 8.97 12.90 -8.33
N GLY A 189 7.65 12.90 -8.48
CA GLY A 189 6.86 11.80 -9.02
C GLY A 189 6.48 10.71 -8.02
N THR A 190 7.06 10.73 -6.82
CA THR A 190 6.69 9.84 -5.71
C THR A 190 5.46 10.35 -4.99
N PHE A 191 4.78 9.50 -4.24
CA PHE A 191 3.52 9.87 -3.60
C PHE A 191 3.27 9.12 -2.30
N TYR A 192 2.33 9.63 -1.51
CA TYR A 192 1.76 8.95 -0.36
C TYR A 192 0.37 8.46 -0.69
N VAL A 193 0.05 7.25 -0.21
CA VAL A 193 -1.31 6.72 -0.16
C VAL A 193 -1.75 6.68 1.30
N THR A 194 -2.89 7.30 1.62
CA THR A 194 -3.44 7.31 2.97
C THR A 194 -4.60 6.33 3.09
N LEU A 195 -4.50 5.41 4.04
CA LEU A 195 -5.62 4.56 4.49
C LEU A 195 -6.15 5.13 5.81
N ASP A 196 -7.42 5.49 5.86
CA ASP A 196 -8.04 6.01 7.09
C ASP A 196 -8.86 4.93 7.80
N LEU A 197 -8.29 4.38 8.87
CA LEU A 197 -8.91 3.39 9.76
C LEU A 197 -9.43 4.02 11.06
N SER A 198 -9.56 5.35 11.11
CA SER A 198 -10.08 6.02 12.29
C SER A 198 -11.56 5.69 12.53
N ARG A 199 -12.03 5.86 13.78
CA ARG A 199 -13.43 5.58 14.17
C ARG A 199 -14.47 6.37 13.37
N GLY A 200 -14.07 7.48 12.74
CA GLY A 200 -14.95 8.27 11.88
C GLY A 200 -15.09 7.71 10.47
N SER A 201 -14.12 6.91 10.02
CA SER A 201 -13.99 6.44 8.64
C SER A 201 -14.36 4.96 8.49
N ILE A 202 -14.19 4.15 9.55
CA ILE A 202 -14.56 2.74 9.57
C ILE A 202 -15.28 2.34 10.87
N THR A 203 -16.28 1.46 10.76
CA THR A 203 -17.02 0.93 11.92
C THR A 203 -16.16 -0.04 12.74
N ASP A 204 -16.53 -0.28 14.00
CA ASP A 204 -15.83 -1.27 14.84
C ASP A 204 -15.87 -2.67 14.21
N SER A 205 -17.04 -3.08 13.69
CA SER A 205 -17.22 -4.38 13.05
C SER A 205 -16.34 -4.53 11.82
N ASP A 206 -16.24 -3.50 10.99
CA ASP A 206 -15.43 -3.55 9.77
C ASP A 206 -13.93 -3.48 10.08
N TYR A 207 -13.56 -2.83 11.19
CA TYR A 207 -12.18 -2.83 11.66
C TYR A 207 -11.76 -4.21 12.19
N GLU A 208 -12.68 -4.98 12.78
CA GLU A 208 -12.41 -6.35 13.22
C GLU A 208 -12.22 -7.33 12.04
N ASP A 209 -12.69 -7.00 10.84
CA ASP A 209 -12.43 -7.74 9.60
C ASP A 209 -10.96 -7.61 9.12
N PHE A 210 -10.20 -6.63 9.64
CA PHE A 210 -8.77 -6.49 9.34
C PHE A 210 -7.93 -7.51 10.10
N PRO A 211 -6.76 -7.90 9.57
CA PRO A 211 -6.05 -9.06 10.08
C PRO A 211 -5.50 -8.83 11.47
N GLN A 212 -5.76 -9.83 12.32
CA GLN A 212 -5.38 -9.86 13.73
C GLN A 212 -4.34 -10.96 13.93
N ILE A 213 -3.33 -10.66 14.73
CA ILE A 213 -2.37 -11.64 15.23
C ILE A 213 -2.99 -12.28 16.46
N SER A 214 -2.94 -13.61 16.50
CA SER A 214 -3.33 -14.44 17.62
C SER A 214 -2.06 -15.04 18.23
N VAL A 215 -1.77 -14.69 19.48
CA VAL A 215 -0.66 -15.28 20.25
C VAL A 215 -1.26 -16.20 21.31
N THR A 216 -1.04 -17.50 21.16
CA THR A 216 -1.50 -18.52 22.11
C THR A 216 -0.32 -19.05 22.91
N ASN A 217 -0.44 -19.09 24.23
CA ASN A 217 0.53 -19.76 25.08
C ASN A 217 0.22 -21.26 25.14
N ASN A 218 1.16 -22.11 24.72
CA ASN A 218 0.96 -23.57 24.65
C ASN A 218 0.83 -24.22 26.04
N LEU A 219 1.26 -23.54 27.11
CA LEU A 219 1.20 -24.07 28.47
C LEU A 219 -0.12 -23.76 29.18
N THR A 220 -0.70 -22.59 28.90
CA THR A 220 -1.90 -22.09 29.59
C THR A 220 -3.14 -22.06 28.70
N GLU A 221 -2.96 -22.27 27.39
CA GLU A 221 -4.00 -22.15 26.34
C GLU A 221 -4.64 -20.76 26.28
N ARG A 222 -4.04 -19.74 26.90
CA ARG A 222 -4.51 -18.35 26.80
C ARG A 222 -4.14 -17.79 25.44
N THR A 223 -5.10 -17.10 24.82
CA THR A 223 -4.91 -16.45 23.53
C THR A 223 -5.09 -14.94 23.66
N LEU A 224 -4.10 -14.19 23.18
CA LEU A 224 -4.16 -12.75 22.98
C LEU A 224 -4.41 -12.47 21.49
N ARG A 225 -5.35 -11.57 21.17
CA ARG A 225 -5.60 -11.12 19.80
C ARG A 225 -5.36 -9.63 19.67
N GLU A 226 -4.54 -9.25 18.70
CA GLU A 226 -4.14 -7.86 18.46
C GLU A 226 -4.28 -7.51 16.98
N PRO A 227 -4.88 -6.35 16.63
CA PRO A 227 -4.95 -5.91 15.24
C PRO A 227 -3.56 -5.55 14.71
N ILE A 228 -3.30 -5.91 13.45
CA ILE A 228 -2.02 -5.59 12.80
C ILE A 228 -1.93 -4.09 12.50
N LEU A 229 -2.98 -3.55 11.88
CA LEU A 229 -3.03 -2.14 11.51
C LEU A 229 -3.45 -1.31 12.72
N PRO A 230 -2.79 -0.17 12.99
CA PRO A 230 -3.23 0.72 14.05
C PRO A 230 -4.53 1.43 13.65
N ARG A 231 -5.35 1.75 14.66
CA ARG A 231 -6.57 2.50 14.43
C ARG A 231 -6.27 3.98 14.24
N GLY A 232 -6.29 4.45 13.00
CA GLY A 232 -5.99 5.84 12.65
C GLY A 232 -5.68 6.02 11.17
N LYS A 233 -5.06 7.16 10.83
CA LYS A 233 -4.57 7.43 9.47
C LYS A 233 -3.21 6.78 9.28
N PHE A 234 -3.11 5.91 8.29
CA PHE A 234 -1.88 5.23 7.90
C PHE A 234 -1.41 5.75 6.55
N ARG A 235 -0.25 6.44 6.54
CA ARG A 235 0.34 6.99 5.31
C ARG A 235 1.46 6.10 4.81
N ILE A 236 1.33 5.65 3.58
CA ILE A 236 2.28 4.76 2.92
C ILE A 236 3.04 5.56 1.88
N TYR A 237 4.33 5.78 2.10
CA TYR A 237 5.20 6.36 1.08
C TYR A 237 5.46 5.35 -0.03
N VAL A 238 5.23 5.75 -1.28
CA VAL A 238 5.48 4.96 -2.49
C VAL A 238 6.60 5.63 -3.28
N PRO A 239 7.80 5.03 -3.34
CA PRO A 239 8.98 5.63 -3.95
C PRO A 239 9.02 5.47 -5.48
N VAL A 240 7.87 5.28 -6.15
CA VAL A 240 7.79 5.04 -7.60
C VAL A 240 7.57 6.37 -8.31
N ARG A 241 8.36 6.68 -9.35
CA ARG A 241 8.29 7.96 -10.09
C ARG A 241 7.28 7.98 -11.26
N LEU A 242 6.20 7.19 -11.17
CA LEU A 242 5.16 7.13 -12.22
C LEU A 242 4.56 8.51 -12.54
N PHE A 243 4.28 9.33 -11.51
CA PHE A 243 3.71 10.66 -11.75
C PHE A 243 4.68 11.63 -12.42
N LYS A 244 6.00 11.39 -12.32
CA LYS A 244 6.98 12.14 -13.09
C LYS A 244 6.96 11.75 -14.56
N ALA A 245 6.81 10.46 -14.87
CA ALA A 245 6.56 9.99 -16.24
C ALA A 245 5.28 10.60 -16.81
N LEU A 246 4.20 10.63 -16.04
CA LEU A 246 2.93 11.26 -16.43
C LEU A 246 3.07 12.76 -16.66
N ALA A 247 3.80 13.48 -15.80
CA ALA A 247 4.07 14.90 -15.97
C ALA A 247 4.87 15.17 -17.26
N GLY A 248 5.90 14.36 -17.54
CA GLY A 248 6.69 14.46 -18.78
C GLY A 248 5.84 14.16 -20.02
N ALA A 249 5.02 13.11 -19.96
CA ALA A 249 4.11 12.77 -21.04
C ALA A 249 3.05 13.84 -21.28
N ARG A 250 2.53 14.46 -20.21
CA ARG A 250 1.61 15.60 -20.30
C ARG A 250 2.26 16.81 -20.97
N ALA A 251 3.53 17.08 -20.69
CA ALA A 251 4.29 18.16 -21.32
C ALA A 251 4.43 17.97 -22.85
N VAL A 252 4.46 16.73 -23.33
CA VAL A 252 4.44 16.39 -24.78
C VAL A 252 3.02 16.39 -25.32
N GLY A 253 2.06 15.82 -24.59
CA GLY A 253 0.66 15.68 -25.01
C GLY A 253 -0.08 17.01 -25.16
N PHE A 254 0.11 17.92 -24.19
CA PHE A 254 -0.72 19.12 -24.03
C PHE A 254 0.10 20.42 -24.00
N ALA A 255 1.27 20.44 -24.63
CA ALA A 255 2.01 21.69 -24.84
C ALA A 255 1.08 22.73 -25.49
N SER A 256 1.01 23.93 -24.91
CA SER A 256 0.01 24.94 -25.29
C SER A 256 0.10 25.33 -26.77
N GLY A 257 -0.80 24.77 -27.59
CA GLY A 257 -0.90 25.02 -29.03
C GLY A 257 0.02 24.17 -29.92
N ASP A 258 0.87 23.32 -29.34
CA ASP A 258 1.85 22.50 -30.06
C ASP A 258 1.89 21.05 -29.59
N GLY A 259 1.02 20.67 -28.65
CA GLY A 259 0.99 19.34 -28.05
C GLY A 259 0.59 18.26 -29.06
N VAL A 260 1.08 17.03 -28.86
CA VAL A 260 0.72 15.92 -29.75
C VAL A 260 -0.73 15.48 -29.63
N LEU A 261 -1.49 16.00 -28.68
CA LEU A 261 -2.93 15.77 -28.56
C LEU A 261 -3.76 16.98 -28.96
N ASP A 262 -3.14 18.03 -29.52
CA ASP A 262 -3.82 19.25 -30.01
C ASP A 262 -4.60 19.00 -31.32
N ASP A 263 -5.71 19.72 -31.52
CA ASP A 263 -6.56 19.61 -32.70
C ASP A 263 -5.87 20.08 -33.98
N SER A 264 -5.01 21.10 -33.87
CA SER A 264 -4.28 21.64 -35.02
C SER A 264 -3.32 20.62 -35.63
N LEU A 265 -2.62 19.85 -34.80
CA LEU A 265 -1.71 18.81 -35.27
C LEU A 265 -2.48 17.67 -35.97
N TRP A 266 -3.69 17.34 -35.50
CA TRP A 266 -4.50 16.30 -36.14
C TRP A 266 -4.83 16.65 -37.58
N ASP A 267 -5.29 17.89 -37.82
CA ASP A 267 -5.63 18.36 -39.17
C ASP A 267 -4.41 18.40 -40.09
N ASP A 268 -3.25 18.81 -39.55
CA ASP A 268 -1.98 18.79 -40.26
C ASP A 268 -1.56 17.37 -40.67
N ILE A 269 -1.75 16.38 -39.78
CA ILE A 269 -1.41 14.98 -40.05
C ILE A 269 -2.39 14.35 -41.04
N ASP A 270 -3.71 14.54 -40.89
CA ASP A 270 -4.72 13.95 -41.80
C ASP A 270 -4.65 14.52 -43.24
N ALA A 271 -4.00 15.66 -43.42
CA ALA A 271 -3.75 16.25 -44.73
C ALA A 271 -2.59 15.58 -45.50
N LEU A 272 -1.79 14.73 -44.84
CA LEU A 272 -0.63 14.07 -45.46
C LEU A 272 -1.04 12.88 -46.34
N PRO A 273 -0.25 12.58 -47.39
CA PRO A 273 -0.68 11.66 -48.45
C PRO A 273 -0.63 10.17 -48.07
N ASP A 274 0.20 9.81 -47.10
CA ASP A 274 0.44 8.43 -46.70
C ASP A 274 0.90 8.31 -45.24
N GLN A 275 0.80 7.09 -44.71
CA GLN A 275 1.16 6.77 -43.33
C GLN A 275 2.61 7.14 -42.98
N SER A 276 3.56 6.98 -43.90
CA SER A 276 4.98 7.27 -43.62
C SER A 276 5.21 8.78 -43.45
N ALA A 277 4.56 9.60 -44.25
CA ALA A 277 4.56 11.05 -44.09
C ALA A 277 3.92 11.46 -42.75
N MET A 278 2.80 10.83 -42.37
CA MET A 278 2.14 11.06 -41.07
C MET A 278 3.04 10.72 -39.89
N GLU A 279 3.66 9.54 -39.90
CA GLU A 279 4.60 9.11 -38.86
C GLU A 279 5.81 10.05 -38.76
N SER A 280 6.38 10.46 -39.90
CA SER A 280 7.52 11.38 -39.92
C SER A 280 7.17 12.78 -39.39
N ARG A 281 5.98 13.30 -39.69
CA ARG A 281 5.50 14.59 -39.16
C ARG A 281 5.31 14.53 -37.65
N LEU A 282 4.71 13.44 -37.16
CA LEU A 282 4.46 13.22 -35.75
C LEU A 282 5.76 12.97 -34.97
N ASP A 283 6.68 12.17 -35.51
CA ASP A 283 8.03 11.98 -34.96
C ASP A 283 8.79 13.30 -34.82
N SER A 284 8.79 14.14 -35.87
CA SER A 284 9.41 15.47 -35.81
C SER A 284 8.79 16.37 -34.74
N GLN A 285 7.47 16.29 -34.52
CA GLN A 285 6.79 17.05 -33.47
C GLN A 285 7.21 16.55 -32.09
N VAL A 286 7.17 15.23 -31.87
CA VAL A 286 7.55 14.60 -30.60
C VAL A 286 8.99 14.94 -30.26
N SER A 287 9.94 14.76 -31.18
CA SER A 287 11.35 15.09 -30.98
C SER A 287 11.57 16.54 -30.54
N THR A 288 10.84 17.47 -31.17
CA THR A 288 10.89 18.90 -30.82
C THR A 288 10.37 19.14 -29.40
N LEU A 289 9.24 18.55 -29.03
CA LEU A 289 8.64 18.70 -27.70
C LEU A 289 9.48 18.04 -26.60
N VAL A 290 10.05 16.86 -26.88
CA VAL A 290 10.97 16.15 -25.98
C VAL A 290 12.20 17.02 -25.69
N SER A 291 12.79 17.61 -26.73
CA SER A 291 13.94 18.50 -26.61
C SER A 291 13.59 19.79 -25.85
N ASN A 292 12.46 20.42 -26.17
CA ASN A 292 12.03 21.68 -25.55
C ASN A 292 11.72 21.52 -24.05
N ASN A 293 11.20 20.35 -23.65
CA ASN A 293 10.91 20.03 -22.26
C ASN A 293 12.09 19.37 -21.53
N ASN A 294 13.23 19.19 -22.21
CA ASN A 294 14.45 18.61 -21.65
C ASN A 294 14.22 17.21 -21.03
N LEU A 295 13.36 16.39 -21.64
CA LEU A 295 12.95 15.10 -21.06
C LEU A 295 14.05 14.03 -21.13
N GLU A 296 15.01 14.17 -22.05
CA GLU A 296 16.14 13.25 -22.20
C GLU A 296 17.28 13.52 -21.21
N ALA A 297 17.25 14.69 -20.54
CA ALA A 297 18.26 15.00 -19.55
C ALA A 297 18.06 14.14 -18.30
N ASP A 298 19.17 13.62 -17.78
CA ASP A 298 19.19 12.88 -16.52
C ASP A 298 18.80 13.80 -15.36
N ASP A 299 17.65 13.52 -14.76
CA ASP A 299 17.15 14.18 -13.56
C ASP A 299 17.14 13.20 -12.37
N ASP A 300 18.31 13.09 -11.73
CA ASP A 300 18.57 12.20 -10.59
C ASP A 300 18.23 10.74 -10.91
N GLY A 301 18.73 10.25 -12.04
CA GLY A 301 18.54 8.91 -12.58
C GLY A 301 17.25 8.71 -13.36
N PHE A 302 16.44 9.76 -13.57
CA PHE A 302 15.17 9.67 -14.28
C PHE A 302 15.20 10.48 -15.58
N TYR A 303 14.89 9.83 -16.71
CA TYR A 303 14.89 10.46 -18.02
C TYR A 303 14.03 9.67 -19.02
N LEU A 304 13.65 10.31 -20.13
CA LEU A 304 13.04 9.65 -21.28
C LEU A 304 14.13 8.88 -22.05
N GLU A 305 14.06 7.55 -22.05
CA GLU A 305 15.04 6.68 -22.73
C GLU A 305 14.77 6.62 -24.23
N SER A 306 13.50 6.52 -24.61
CA SER A 306 13.09 6.44 -26.01
C SER A 306 11.61 6.77 -26.18
N TYR A 307 11.19 7.01 -27.42
CA TYR A 307 9.79 7.09 -27.77
C TYR A 307 9.51 6.36 -29.10
N LYS A 308 8.26 6.00 -29.34
CA LYS A 308 7.79 5.38 -30.58
C LYS A 308 6.52 6.06 -31.06
N VAL A 309 6.38 6.14 -32.36
CA VAL A 309 5.21 6.74 -33.02
C VAL A 309 4.56 5.69 -33.90
N PHE A 310 3.25 5.58 -33.79
CA PHE A 310 2.44 4.66 -34.59
C PHE A 310 1.24 5.40 -35.15
N VAL A 311 1.01 5.26 -36.46
CA VAL A 311 -0.15 5.81 -37.14
C VAL A 311 -1.00 4.68 -37.71
N LEU A 312 -2.31 4.78 -37.55
CA LEU A 312 -3.29 3.88 -38.14
C LEU A 312 -4.16 4.66 -39.13
N THR A 313 -4.21 4.19 -40.37
CA THR A 313 -5.04 4.76 -41.43
C THR A 313 -6.11 3.78 -41.92
N ASP A 314 -7.14 4.29 -42.58
CA ASP A 314 -8.10 3.47 -43.33
C ASP A 314 -7.59 3.11 -44.74
N SER A 315 -8.44 2.48 -45.54
CA SER A 315 -8.13 2.08 -46.92
C SER A 315 -7.90 3.26 -47.87
N ASP A 316 -8.34 4.46 -47.51
CA ASP A 316 -8.20 5.69 -48.28
C ASP A 316 -7.05 6.57 -47.76
N ASN A 317 -6.16 5.99 -46.92
CA ASN A 317 -5.08 6.68 -46.22
C ASN A 317 -5.55 7.83 -45.32
N LYS A 318 -6.78 7.78 -44.80
CA LYS A 318 -7.25 8.75 -43.81
C LYS A 318 -6.87 8.34 -42.40
N LEU A 319 -6.48 9.32 -41.59
CA LEU A 319 -6.05 9.10 -40.22
C LEU A 319 -7.22 8.59 -39.38
N LEU A 320 -7.06 7.40 -38.79
CA LEU A 320 -8.02 6.82 -37.84
C LEU A 320 -7.56 7.02 -36.39
N ARG A 321 -6.27 6.83 -36.14
CA ARG A 321 -5.65 6.92 -34.81
C ARG A 321 -4.16 7.16 -34.95
N TYR A 322 -3.56 7.81 -33.96
CA TYR A 322 -2.14 7.64 -33.70
C TYR A 322 -1.88 7.43 -32.20
N ASP A 323 -0.76 6.75 -31.95
CA ASP A 323 -0.23 6.47 -30.63
C ASP A 323 1.22 6.99 -30.56
N VAL A 324 1.58 7.68 -29.48
CA VAL A 324 2.96 8.05 -29.15
C VAL A 324 3.31 7.41 -27.82
N ASP A 325 4.19 6.41 -27.85
CA ASP A 325 4.66 5.72 -26.66
C ASP A 325 5.92 6.41 -26.14
N LEU A 326 5.87 6.92 -24.92
CA LEU A 326 7.00 7.55 -24.23
C LEU A 326 7.52 6.59 -23.16
N ILE A 327 8.79 6.19 -23.28
CA ILE A 327 9.42 5.21 -22.39
C ILE A 327 10.42 5.94 -21.48
N PHE A 328 10.02 6.16 -20.24
CA PHE A 328 10.87 6.74 -19.20
C PHE A 328 11.61 5.65 -18.45
N LYS A 329 12.85 5.93 -18.03
CA LYS A 329 13.70 5.01 -17.27
C LYS A 329 14.07 5.59 -15.91
N GLU A 330 14.10 4.73 -14.89
CA GLU A 330 14.54 5.05 -13.53
C GLU A 330 15.77 4.23 -13.14
N ASP A 331 16.93 4.88 -13.19
CA ASP A 331 18.24 4.33 -12.86
C ASP A 331 18.66 4.53 -11.40
N ASN A 332 17.94 5.36 -10.64
CA ASN A 332 18.25 5.65 -9.26
C ASN A 332 17.70 4.57 -8.31
N PRO A 333 18.55 3.86 -7.56
CA PRO A 333 18.13 2.79 -6.66
C PRO A 333 17.27 3.27 -5.49
N LYS A 334 17.25 4.58 -5.17
CA LYS A 334 16.41 5.14 -4.10
C LYS A 334 14.91 5.04 -4.43
N TYR A 335 14.57 4.97 -5.70
CA TYR A 335 13.19 5.00 -6.20
C TYR A 335 12.71 3.64 -6.71
N ARG A 336 13.32 2.57 -6.20
CA ARG A 336 13.01 1.18 -6.55
C ARG A 336 12.46 0.46 -5.33
N VAL A 337 11.37 -0.31 -5.50
CA VAL A 337 10.81 -1.13 -4.41
C VAL A 337 11.47 -2.52 -4.40
N GLU A 338 11.79 -3.05 -5.59
CA GLU A 338 12.47 -4.34 -5.73
C GLU A 338 13.97 -4.23 -6.02
N SER A 339 14.72 -5.25 -5.56
CA SER A 339 16.15 -5.44 -5.86
C SER A 339 16.39 -6.33 -7.09
N VAL A 340 15.34 -6.75 -7.79
CA VAL A 340 15.45 -7.64 -8.95
C VAL A 340 15.97 -6.84 -10.16
N ASN A 341 16.84 -7.45 -10.96
CA ASN A 341 17.53 -6.88 -12.14
C ASN A 341 16.60 -6.53 -13.32
N ILE A 342 15.38 -6.07 -13.07
CA ILE A 342 14.45 -5.62 -14.10
C ILE A 342 14.66 -4.10 -14.26
N GLU A 343 14.83 -3.65 -15.49
CA GLU A 343 14.92 -2.20 -15.77
C GLU A 343 13.59 -1.55 -15.37
N ASN A 344 13.63 -0.51 -14.53
CA ASN A 344 12.41 0.21 -14.15
C ASN A 344 12.08 1.20 -15.27
N LYS A 345 11.22 0.75 -16.19
CA LYS A 345 10.70 1.57 -17.27
C LYS A 345 9.22 1.87 -17.06
N TYR A 346 8.83 3.09 -17.39
CA TYR A 346 7.45 3.56 -17.39
C TYR A 346 7.06 3.91 -18.82
N MET A 347 6.06 3.22 -19.38
CA MET A 347 5.52 3.53 -20.69
C MET A 347 4.21 4.30 -20.55
N ILE A 348 4.17 5.50 -21.12
CA ILE A 348 2.97 6.33 -21.21
C ILE A 348 2.61 6.47 -22.68
N THR A 349 1.42 6.03 -23.06
CA THR A 349 0.92 6.15 -24.43
C THR A 349 0.03 7.38 -24.56
N LEU A 350 0.40 8.32 -25.41
CA LEU A 350 -0.44 9.43 -25.83
C LEU A 350 -1.27 8.97 -27.02
N ARG A 351 -2.59 8.86 -26.85
CA ARG A 351 -3.50 8.34 -27.88
C ARG A 351 -4.49 9.38 -28.33
N ARG A 352 -4.61 9.54 -29.65
CA ARG A 352 -5.69 10.31 -30.27
C ARG A 352 -6.41 9.47 -31.31
N ASN A 353 -7.74 9.39 -31.18
CA ASN A 353 -8.62 8.71 -32.10
C ASN A 353 -9.40 9.74 -32.92
N ARG A 354 -9.84 9.34 -34.11
CA ARG A 354 -10.85 10.09 -34.86
C ARG A 354 -12.16 10.08 -34.07
N ALA A 355 -12.71 11.27 -33.83
CA ALA A 355 -13.95 11.47 -33.09
C ALA A 355 -15.17 10.87 -33.80
#